data_AF-A0A941NU04-F1
#
_entry.id   AF-A0A941NU04-F1
#
_cell.length_a   1.000
_cell.length_b   1.000
_cell.length_c   1.000
_cell.angle_alpha   90.00
_cell.angle_beta   90.00
_cell.angle_gamma   90.00
#
_symmetry.space_group_name_H-M   'P 1'
#
loop_
_entity.id
_entity.type
_entity.pdbx_description
1 polymer ?
#
loop_
_entity_poly.entity_id
_entity_poly.type
_entity_poly.pdbx_seq_one_letter_code
_entity_poly.pdbx_strand_id
1 'polypeptide(L)'
;MQVNVGKNGDFALISQEDSNLVLNYIWCKNKSGYANSKEKGKNITMHRLIMGFPEGKFVDHINGDKLDNRRENLRILNPSENSQNQLRHKNSKNTYVGVSICKRNSKYRSRIQVGKKTIVLGTFSDEIEAAEAYDIYVCQNNLYHKLNFPEKKHQYLEKEISLKSKNTATYSGVYKKGSKYIAKLRFGGKQITVATSASEIEAAELRDEFIVVNKLTNKLNFPGKYTNFIPSKKEKTFTQVVDNTTSRILVTSRPDSILLISSIDEEKVKHGKCYISSDGYACIYIDKKHIRLSRFILDISDPNVFIDHIDGNRLNNCRSNLRISNCKENAKNKLKKANCSSKFIGVSFDKRSNKWLSSIQRDGKKYNLGLFSSEDEAAKTRDGWIKTNYPDDHYKLNF
;
A
#
# COMPACT_ATOMS: atom_id res chain seq x y z
N MET A 1 -22.87 -22.59 -35.25
CA MET A 1 -23.74 -23.79 -35.17
C MET A 1 -24.75 -23.63 -34.03
N GLN A 2 -25.93 -24.24 -34.14
CA GLN A 2 -26.96 -24.27 -33.08
C GLN A 2 -26.94 -25.61 -32.34
N VAL A 3 -27.06 -25.57 -31.02
CA VAL A 3 -27.14 -26.75 -30.14
C VAL A 3 -28.42 -26.66 -29.33
N ASN A 4 -29.21 -27.73 -29.29
CA ASN A 4 -30.45 -27.77 -28.50
C ASN A 4 -30.13 -27.76 -27.00
N VAL A 5 -30.77 -26.85 -26.25
CA VAL A 5 -30.58 -26.68 -24.80
C VAL A 5 -31.89 -26.72 -24.00
N GLY A 6 -32.98 -27.28 -24.54
CA GLY A 6 -34.23 -27.39 -23.80
C GLY A 6 -35.38 -28.06 -24.53
N LYS A 7 -36.43 -28.41 -23.78
CA LYS A 7 -37.64 -29.07 -24.33
C LYS A 7 -38.52 -28.15 -25.18
N ASN A 8 -38.34 -26.83 -25.09
CA ASN A 8 -39.19 -25.81 -25.75
C ASN A 8 -38.55 -25.22 -27.03
N GLY A 9 -37.53 -25.86 -27.60
CA GLY A 9 -36.85 -25.35 -28.79
C GLY A 9 -35.87 -24.20 -28.52
N ASP A 10 -35.38 -24.04 -27.29
CA ASP A 10 -34.29 -23.12 -26.99
C ASP A 10 -32.97 -23.66 -27.59
N PHE A 11 -32.24 -22.83 -28.34
CA PHE A 11 -30.95 -23.16 -28.93
C PHE A 11 -29.83 -22.28 -28.36
N ALA A 12 -28.66 -22.87 -28.16
CA ALA A 12 -27.42 -22.15 -27.91
C ALA A 12 -26.59 -22.05 -29.18
N LEU A 13 -25.92 -20.91 -29.39
CA LEU A 13 -24.99 -20.70 -30.51
C LEU A 13 -23.58 -21.05 -30.08
N ILE A 14 -22.83 -21.73 -30.94
CA ILE A 14 -21.40 -22.05 -30.75
C ILE A 14 -20.60 -21.80 -32.03
N SER A 15 -19.30 -21.56 -31.87
CA SER A 15 -18.33 -21.51 -32.97
C SER A 15 -18.11 -22.91 -33.53
N GLN A 16 -17.88 -23.04 -34.84
CA GLN A 16 -17.83 -24.34 -35.52
C GLN A 16 -16.72 -25.25 -34.97
N GLU A 17 -15.59 -24.66 -34.59
CA GLU A 17 -14.42 -25.33 -34.02
C GLU A 17 -14.70 -26.02 -32.68
N ASP A 18 -15.68 -25.53 -31.90
CA ASP A 18 -16.01 -26.08 -30.59
C ASP A 18 -17.05 -27.21 -30.66
N SER A 19 -17.54 -27.55 -31.86
CA SER A 19 -18.58 -28.58 -32.06
C SER A 19 -18.17 -29.93 -31.46
N ASN A 20 -16.95 -30.41 -31.72
CA ASN A 20 -16.43 -31.67 -31.17
C ASN A 20 -16.40 -31.70 -29.64
N LEU A 21 -16.21 -30.55 -29.00
CA LEU A 21 -16.18 -30.43 -27.54
C LEU A 21 -17.59 -30.41 -26.97
N VAL A 22 -18.47 -29.61 -27.56
CA VAL A 22 -19.82 -29.31 -27.04
C VAL A 22 -20.79 -30.47 -27.27
N LEU A 23 -20.69 -31.17 -28.40
CA LEU A 23 -21.63 -32.24 -28.77
C LEU A 23 -21.45 -33.53 -27.96
N ASN A 24 -20.38 -33.67 -27.17
CA ASN A 24 -20.19 -34.79 -26.25
C ASN A 24 -21.11 -34.74 -25.01
N TYR A 25 -21.89 -33.66 -24.85
CA TYR A 25 -22.72 -33.43 -23.68
C TYR A 25 -24.17 -33.16 -24.06
N ILE A 26 -25.09 -33.57 -23.19
CA ILE A 26 -26.50 -33.21 -23.29
C ILE A 26 -26.71 -31.92 -22.49
N TRP A 27 -27.22 -30.88 -23.15
CA TRP A 27 -27.35 -29.55 -22.56
C TRP A 27 -28.79 -29.24 -22.15
N CYS A 28 -28.93 -28.50 -21.05
CA CYS A 28 -30.18 -27.91 -20.62
C CYS A 28 -29.96 -26.48 -20.11
N LYS A 29 -30.94 -25.60 -20.33
CA LYS A 29 -30.93 -24.24 -19.79
C LYS A 29 -31.25 -24.26 -18.29
N ASN A 30 -30.33 -23.74 -17.48
CA ASN A 30 -30.51 -23.67 -16.03
C ASN A 30 -31.38 -22.47 -15.59
N LYS A 31 -31.72 -22.40 -14.30
CA LYS A 31 -32.50 -21.27 -13.71
C LYS A 31 -31.85 -19.90 -13.91
N SER A 32 -30.52 -19.86 -14.04
CA SER A 32 -29.75 -18.64 -14.29
C SER A 32 -29.69 -18.27 -15.78
N GLY A 33 -30.28 -19.07 -16.67
CA GLY A 33 -30.35 -18.84 -18.12
C GLY A 33 -29.16 -19.36 -18.93
N TYR A 34 -28.21 -20.06 -18.32
CA TYR A 34 -27.03 -20.60 -19.02
C TYR A 34 -27.29 -22.02 -19.53
N ALA A 35 -26.67 -22.36 -20.67
CA ALA A 35 -26.54 -23.73 -21.14
C ALA A 35 -25.64 -24.53 -20.18
N ASN A 36 -26.21 -25.55 -19.55
CA ASN A 36 -25.61 -26.33 -18.48
C ASN A 36 -25.71 -27.83 -18.77
N SER A 37 -24.69 -28.59 -18.39
CA SER A 37 -24.68 -30.05 -18.42
C SER A 37 -24.11 -30.60 -17.10
N LYS A 38 -24.03 -31.93 -16.98
CA LYS A 38 -23.42 -32.62 -15.84
C LYS A 38 -22.29 -33.52 -16.30
N GLU A 39 -21.14 -33.41 -15.64
CA GLU A 39 -19.99 -34.29 -15.85
C GLU A 39 -19.48 -34.77 -14.48
N LYS A 40 -19.38 -36.10 -14.30
CA LYS A 40 -18.94 -36.72 -13.03
C LYS A 40 -19.67 -36.17 -11.79
N GLY A 41 -20.97 -35.92 -11.91
CA GLY A 41 -21.82 -35.37 -10.85
C GLY A 41 -21.71 -33.85 -10.62
N LYS A 42 -20.82 -33.15 -11.32
CA LYS A 42 -20.67 -31.69 -11.22
C LYS A 42 -21.38 -30.97 -12.37
N ASN A 43 -21.98 -29.83 -12.07
CA ASN A 43 -22.58 -28.96 -13.09
C ASN A 43 -21.47 -28.24 -13.87
N ILE A 44 -21.52 -28.32 -15.20
CA ILE A 44 -20.63 -27.61 -16.12
C ILE A 44 -21.45 -26.68 -17.01
N THR A 45 -20.92 -25.51 -17.33
CA THR A 45 -21.57 -24.54 -18.22
C THR A 45 -20.84 -24.45 -19.55
N MET A 46 -21.60 -24.31 -20.65
CA MET A 46 -21.09 -24.38 -22.02
C MET A 46 -19.99 -23.32 -22.27
N HIS A 47 -20.23 -22.06 -21.92
CA HIS A 47 -19.24 -20.98 -22.03
C HIS A 47 -17.92 -21.29 -21.30
N ARG A 48 -17.95 -21.96 -20.13
CA ARG A 48 -16.72 -22.31 -19.40
C ARG A 48 -15.99 -23.49 -20.01
N LEU A 49 -16.74 -24.47 -20.54
CA LEU A 49 -16.18 -25.61 -21.25
C LEU A 49 -15.40 -25.12 -22.49
N ILE A 50 -16.01 -24.27 -23.32
CA ILE A 50 -15.40 -23.70 -24.53
C ILE A 50 -14.10 -22.95 -24.21
N MET A 51 -14.06 -22.22 -23.09
CA MET A 51 -12.88 -21.45 -22.66
C MET A 51 -11.88 -22.25 -21.81
N GLY A 52 -12.05 -23.57 -21.67
CA GLY A 52 -11.09 -24.45 -20.98
C GLY A 52 -11.06 -24.28 -19.45
N PHE A 53 -12.19 -23.92 -18.83
CA PHE A 53 -12.34 -23.78 -17.37
C PHE A 53 -11.24 -22.96 -16.69
N PRO A 54 -11.05 -21.68 -17.03
CA PRO A 54 -9.97 -20.87 -16.47
C PRO A 54 -10.12 -20.74 -14.95
N GLU A 55 -9.12 -21.21 -14.19
CA GLU A 55 -9.16 -21.25 -12.73
C GLU A 55 -9.10 -19.83 -12.13
N GLY A 56 -9.94 -19.56 -11.12
CA GLY A 56 -10.02 -18.26 -10.45
C GLY A 56 -10.54 -17.10 -11.33
N LYS A 57 -11.01 -17.38 -12.55
CA LYS A 57 -11.52 -16.38 -13.50
C LYS A 57 -12.98 -16.64 -13.85
N PHE A 58 -13.66 -15.59 -14.27
CA PHE A 58 -15.02 -15.63 -14.79
C PHE A 58 -14.99 -15.65 -16.32
N VAL A 59 -15.95 -16.32 -16.94
CA VAL A 59 -16.16 -16.27 -18.39
C VAL A 59 -17.48 -15.56 -18.61
N ASP A 60 -17.43 -14.41 -19.27
CA ASP A 60 -18.54 -13.47 -19.45
C ASP A 60 -18.95 -13.39 -20.93
N HIS A 61 -20.24 -13.14 -21.16
CA HIS A 61 -20.84 -12.99 -22.50
C HIS A 61 -20.82 -11.51 -22.89
N ILE A 62 -20.10 -11.15 -23.94
CA ILE A 62 -19.88 -9.76 -24.37
C ILE A 62 -21.21 -9.06 -24.67
N ASN A 63 -22.13 -9.73 -25.35
CA ASN A 63 -23.47 -9.21 -25.67
C ASN A 63 -24.49 -9.37 -24.51
N GLY A 64 -24.14 -10.10 -23.44
CA GLY A 64 -25.04 -10.42 -22.33
C GLY A 64 -26.06 -11.54 -22.60
N ASP A 65 -26.09 -12.11 -23.80
CA ASP A 65 -26.89 -13.29 -24.12
C ASP A 65 -26.14 -14.57 -23.68
N LYS A 66 -26.70 -15.22 -22.65
CA LYS A 66 -26.13 -16.41 -22.01
C LYS A 66 -26.19 -17.67 -22.89
N LEU A 67 -26.95 -17.65 -23.98
CA LEU A 67 -27.06 -18.75 -24.94
C LEU A 67 -26.16 -18.55 -26.17
N ASP A 68 -25.59 -17.37 -26.36
CA ASP A 68 -24.61 -17.12 -27.42
C ASP A 68 -23.18 -17.45 -26.94
N ASN A 69 -22.80 -18.73 -27.03
CA ASN A 69 -21.53 -19.26 -26.54
C ASN A 69 -20.44 -19.31 -27.63
N ARG A 70 -20.59 -18.53 -28.71
CA ARG A 70 -19.53 -18.39 -29.74
C ARG A 70 -18.29 -17.72 -29.14
N ARG A 71 -17.08 -18.16 -29.52
CA ARG A 71 -15.82 -17.63 -28.95
C ARG A 71 -15.68 -16.13 -29.10
N GLU A 72 -16.12 -15.56 -30.23
CA GLU A 72 -16.10 -14.11 -30.45
C GLU A 72 -17.00 -13.33 -29.49
N ASN A 73 -17.93 -14.01 -28.81
CA ASN A 73 -18.84 -13.44 -27.82
C ASN A 73 -18.44 -13.77 -26.36
N LEU A 74 -17.37 -14.54 -26.14
CA LEU A 74 -16.91 -14.92 -24.79
C LEU A 74 -15.62 -14.17 -24.40
N ARG A 75 -15.50 -13.77 -23.13
CA ARG A 75 -14.29 -13.16 -22.58
C ARG A 75 -13.95 -13.68 -21.19
N ILE A 76 -12.66 -13.76 -20.88
CA ILE A 76 -12.18 -14.15 -19.55
C ILE A 76 -11.93 -12.88 -18.72
N LEU A 77 -12.57 -12.79 -17.56
CA LEU A 77 -12.46 -11.67 -16.62
C LEU A 77 -11.91 -12.13 -15.27
N ASN A 78 -11.15 -11.27 -14.60
CA ASN A 78 -10.85 -11.45 -13.18
C ASN A 78 -12.04 -11.01 -12.28
N PRO A 79 -12.07 -11.37 -10.99
CA PRO A 79 -13.19 -11.02 -10.10
C PRO A 79 -13.48 -9.51 -10.02
N SER A 80 -12.44 -8.66 -10.06
CA SER A 80 -12.62 -7.21 -10.05
C SER A 80 -13.24 -6.65 -11.33
N GLU A 81 -12.80 -7.14 -12.49
CA GLU A 81 -13.35 -6.77 -13.81
C GLU A 81 -14.79 -7.26 -13.95
N ASN A 82 -15.09 -8.47 -13.45
CA ASN A 82 -16.44 -9.00 -13.45
C ASN A 82 -17.39 -8.15 -12.59
N SER A 83 -16.93 -7.69 -11.41
CA SER A 83 -17.71 -6.77 -10.57
C SER A 83 -17.94 -5.41 -11.23
N GLN A 84 -16.98 -4.92 -12.03
CA GLN A 84 -17.10 -3.67 -12.77
C GLN A 84 -18.07 -3.79 -13.97
N ASN A 85 -18.23 -4.99 -14.51
CA ASN A 85 -19.15 -5.30 -15.61
C ASN A 85 -20.59 -5.61 -15.16
N GLN A 86 -20.89 -5.55 -13.86
CA GLN A 86 -22.25 -5.79 -13.39
C GLN A 86 -23.22 -4.69 -13.84
N LEU A 87 -24.41 -5.12 -14.25
CA LEU A 87 -25.54 -4.23 -14.50
C LEU A 87 -25.82 -3.38 -13.26
N ARG A 88 -26.17 -2.13 -13.52
CA ARG A 88 -26.52 -1.13 -12.52
C ARG A 88 -27.56 -1.64 -11.53
N HIS A 89 -27.42 -1.28 -10.25
CA HIS A 89 -28.45 -1.55 -9.24
C HIS A 89 -29.78 -0.89 -9.65
N LYS A 90 -30.89 -1.65 -9.53
CA LYS A 90 -32.26 -1.23 -9.88
C LYS A 90 -32.69 0.14 -9.32
N ASN A 91 -32.07 0.60 -8.22
CA ASN A 91 -32.47 1.80 -7.48
C ASN A 91 -31.63 3.06 -7.80
N SER A 92 -30.75 3.04 -8.77
CA SER A 92 -29.88 4.20 -9.03
C SER A 92 -30.61 5.26 -9.89
N LYS A 93 -30.27 6.56 -9.75
CA LYS A 93 -30.98 7.71 -10.37
C LYS A 93 -30.53 8.21 -11.77
N ASN A 94 -29.32 7.91 -12.22
CA ASN A 94 -28.75 8.29 -13.55
C ASN A 94 -28.96 7.25 -14.69
N THR A 95 -29.43 7.60 -15.87
CA THR A 95 -29.79 6.64 -16.92
C THR A 95 -28.62 5.75 -17.39
N TYR A 96 -27.41 6.32 -17.48
CA TYR A 96 -26.24 5.67 -18.09
C TYR A 96 -25.11 5.31 -17.09
N VAL A 97 -24.34 4.28 -17.43
CA VAL A 97 -23.14 3.83 -16.69
C VAL A 97 -22.04 4.87 -16.80
N GLY A 98 -21.36 5.15 -15.68
CA GLY A 98 -20.29 6.14 -15.62
C GLY A 98 -20.76 7.60 -15.62
N VAL A 99 -22.06 7.85 -15.77
CA VAL A 99 -22.65 9.19 -15.79
C VAL A 99 -23.25 9.56 -14.44
N SER A 100 -23.04 10.80 -14.01
CA SER A 100 -23.61 11.35 -12.78
C SER A 100 -23.96 12.82 -12.92
N ILE A 101 -25.13 13.22 -12.41
CA ILE A 101 -25.53 14.63 -12.41
C ILE A 101 -24.78 15.42 -11.32
N CYS A 102 -24.14 16.50 -11.71
CA CYS A 102 -23.50 17.43 -10.80
C CYS A 102 -24.52 18.48 -10.35
N LYS A 103 -25.14 18.27 -9.17
CA LYS A 103 -26.24 19.12 -8.65
C LYS A 103 -25.92 20.62 -8.58
N ARG A 104 -24.64 21.00 -8.49
CA ARG A 104 -24.21 22.40 -8.38
C ARG A 104 -24.39 23.20 -9.68
N ASN A 105 -24.29 22.56 -10.84
CA ASN A 105 -24.33 23.25 -12.14
C ASN A 105 -25.24 22.55 -13.16
N SER A 106 -26.01 21.56 -12.72
CA SER A 106 -26.91 20.75 -13.55
C SER A 106 -26.25 20.13 -14.79
N LYS A 107 -24.92 19.90 -14.76
CA LYS A 107 -24.17 19.23 -15.83
C LYS A 107 -23.97 17.75 -15.54
N TYR A 108 -23.82 16.95 -16.59
CA TYR A 108 -23.53 15.53 -16.50
C TYR A 108 -22.02 15.30 -16.49
N ARG A 109 -21.55 14.58 -15.49
CA ARG A 109 -20.14 14.21 -15.36
C ARG A 109 -19.97 12.75 -15.74
N SER A 110 -19.09 12.51 -16.73
CA SER A 110 -18.66 11.18 -17.12
C SER A 110 -17.38 10.79 -16.40
N ARG A 111 -17.36 9.60 -15.81
CA ARG A 111 -16.20 9.05 -15.10
C ARG A 111 -16.12 7.54 -15.27
N ILE A 112 -14.89 7.03 -15.28
CA ILE A 112 -14.61 5.60 -15.33
C ILE A 112 -13.58 5.26 -14.25
N GLN A 113 -13.72 4.08 -13.66
CA GLN A 113 -12.73 3.55 -12.73
C GLN A 113 -11.87 2.53 -13.46
N VAL A 114 -10.56 2.80 -13.57
CA VAL A 114 -9.58 1.87 -14.13
C VAL A 114 -8.62 1.47 -13.00
N GLY A 115 -8.68 0.21 -12.59
CA GLY A 115 -8.02 -0.27 -11.38
C GLY A 115 -8.50 0.46 -10.12
N LYS A 116 -7.57 1.10 -9.39
CA LYS A 116 -7.86 1.88 -8.15
C LYS A 116 -8.03 3.38 -8.39
N LYS A 117 -8.02 3.84 -9.64
CA LYS A 117 -8.08 5.27 -9.98
C LYS A 117 -9.39 5.59 -10.69
N THR A 118 -10.00 6.70 -10.29
CA THR A 118 -11.15 7.28 -10.98
C THR A 118 -10.64 8.32 -11.98
N ILE A 119 -10.94 8.11 -13.24
CA ILE A 119 -10.63 9.01 -14.34
C ILE A 119 -11.90 9.78 -14.68
N VAL A 120 -11.80 11.12 -14.66
CA VAL A 120 -12.91 11.99 -15.08
C VAL A 120 -12.73 12.25 -16.57
N LEU A 121 -13.70 11.81 -17.36
CA LEU A 121 -13.66 11.92 -18.83
C LEU A 121 -14.12 13.29 -19.31
N GLY A 122 -15.01 13.92 -18.56
CA GLY A 122 -15.46 15.28 -18.86
C GLY A 122 -16.72 15.67 -18.10
N THR A 123 -17.16 16.90 -18.37
CA THR A 123 -18.48 17.41 -17.95
C THR A 123 -19.21 17.94 -19.18
N PHE A 124 -20.43 17.47 -19.37
CA PHE A 124 -21.24 17.67 -20.56
C PHE A 124 -22.57 18.30 -20.18
N SER A 125 -23.17 19.04 -21.11
CA SER A 125 -24.52 19.59 -20.92
C SER A 125 -25.60 18.53 -21.07
N ASP A 126 -25.33 17.48 -21.84
CA ASP A 126 -26.26 16.43 -22.17
C ASP A 126 -25.86 15.07 -21.55
N GLU A 127 -26.86 14.26 -21.17
CA GLU A 127 -26.64 12.97 -20.52
C GLU A 127 -26.12 11.92 -21.51
N ILE A 128 -26.62 11.94 -22.75
CA ILE A 128 -26.21 11.03 -23.83
C ILE A 128 -24.77 11.33 -24.20
N GLU A 129 -24.40 12.61 -24.38
CA GLU A 129 -23.03 13.01 -24.68
C GLU A 129 -22.02 12.51 -23.60
N ALA A 130 -22.40 12.57 -22.33
CA ALA A 130 -21.58 12.04 -21.23
C ALA A 130 -21.43 10.51 -21.28
N ALA A 131 -22.48 9.79 -21.69
CA ALA A 131 -22.50 8.35 -21.85
C ALA A 131 -21.69 7.91 -23.08
N GLU A 132 -21.78 8.63 -24.20
CA GLU A 132 -20.94 8.39 -25.37
C GLU A 132 -19.46 8.64 -25.05
N ALA A 133 -19.12 9.68 -24.27
CA ALA A 133 -17.75 9.91 -23.83
C ALA A 133 -17.19 8.75 -22.98
N TYR A 134 -18.06 8.08 -22.19
CA TYR A 134 -17.69 6.86 -21.47
C TYR A 134 -17.38 5.73 -22.45
N ASP A 135 -18.28 5.46 -23.38
CA ASP A 135 -18.18 4.36 -24.34
C ASP A 135 -16.99 4.51 -25.29
N ILE A 136 -16.74 5.73 -25.76
CA ILE A 136 -15.57 6.09 -26.57
C ILE A 136 -14.29 5.73 -25.81
N TYR A 137 -14.19 6.16 -24.54
CA TYR A 137 -13.01 5.87 -23.73
C TYR A 137 -12.81 4.37 -23.51
N VAL A 138 -13.90 3.63 -23.27
CA VAL A 138 -13.86 2.17 -23.13
C VAL A 138 -13.36 1.49 -24.41
N CYS A 139 -13.89 1.87 -25.57
CA CYS A 139 -13.50 1.29 -26.86
C CYS A 139 -12.04 1.59 -27.20
N GLN A 140 -11.61 2.84 -27.07
CA GLN A 140 -10.28 3.28 -27.48
C GLN A 140 -9.17 2.79 -26.55
N ASN A 141 -9.47 2.57 -25.27
CA ASN A 141 -8.49 2.02 -24.31
C ASN A 141 -8.63 0.50 -24.16
N ASN A 142 -9.42 -0.15 -25.02
CA ASN A 142 -9.69 -1.58 -25.01
C ASN A 142 -10.03 -2.11 -23.60
N LEU A 143 -10.90 -1.38 -22.88
CA LEU A 143 -11.24 -1.71 -21.49
C LEU A 143 -12.39 -2.72 -21.44
N TYR A 144 -12.31 -3.66 -20.51
CA TYR A 144 -13.37 -4.63 -20.25
C TYR A 144 -14.51 -3.99 -19.44
N HIS A 145 -15.20 -3.01 -20.01
CA HIS A 145 -16.36 -2.33 -19.44
C HIS A 145 -17.58 -2.49 -20.36
N LYS A 146 -18.78 -2.48 -19.80
CA LYS A 146 -20.03 -2.52 -20.58
C LYS A 146 -20.28 -1.14 -21.21
N LEU A 147 -20.55 -1.13 -22.52
CA LEU A 147 -20.94 0.07 -23.26
C LEU A 147 -22.40 0.44 -22.96
N ASN A 148 -22.69 1.74 -22.94
CA ASN A 148 -24.04 2.29 -22.87
C ASN A 148 -24.78 2.12 -24.21
N PHE A 149 -24.05 2.23 -25.33
CA PHE A 149 -24.52 2.11 -26.71
C PHE A 149 -23.65 1.12 -27.51
N PRO A 150 -23.77 -0.21 -27.25
CA PRO A 150 -22.97 -1.23 -27.93
C PRO A 150 -23.05 -1.19 -29.46
N GLU A 151 -24.19 -0.79 -30.00
CA GLU A 151 -24.44 -0.64 -31.44
C GLU A 151 -23.55 0.42 -32.11
N LYS A 152 -23.09 1.42 -31.36
CA LYS A 152 -22.21 2.49 -31.84
C LYS A 152 -20.71 2.16 -31.76
N LYS A 153 -20.35 0.93 -31.34
CA LYS A 153 -18.95 0.52 -31.11
C LYS A 153 -18.01 0.81 -32.29
N HIS A 154 -18.43 0.55 -33.53
CA HIS A 154 -17.60 0.81 -34.72
C HIS A 154 -17.32 2.31 -34.90
N GLN A 155 -18.34 3.15 -34.70
CA GLN A 155 -18.21 4.62 -34.79
C GLN A 155 -17.26 5.18 -33.71
N TYR A 156 -17.21 4.55 -32.53
CA TYR A 156 -16.34 4.97 -31.44
C TYR A 156 -14.86 4.64 -31.69
N LEU A 157 -14.57 3.56 -32.41
CA LEU A 157 -13.20 3.17 -32.77
C LEU A 157 -12.60 4.11 -33.82
N GLU A 158 -13.41 4.65 -34.71
CA GLU A 158 -12.99 5.53 -35.81
C GLU A 158 -12.88 7.02 -35.40
N LYS A 159 -13.34 7.37 -34.20
CA LYS A 159 -13.40 8.77 -33.76
C LYS A 159 -12.03 9.27 -33.31
N GLU A 160 -11.40 10.16 -34.08
CA GLU A 160 -10.19 10.88 -33.66
C GLU A 160 -10.47 11.77 -32.44
N ILE A 161 -9.71 11.59 -31.36
CA ILE A 161 -9.87 12.43 -30.17
C ILE A 161 -9.06 13.72 -30.36
N SER A 162 -9.76 14.85 -30.47
CA SER A 162 -9.19 16.14 -30.06
C SER A 162 -9.09 16.16 -28.53
N LEU A 163 -8.00 15.58 -27.99
CA LEU A 163 -7.63 15.85 -26.61
C LEU A 163 -7.24 17.31 -26.56
N LYS A 164 -8.14 18.18 -26.08
CA LYS A 164 -7.79 19.56 -25.71
C LYS A 164 -6.81 19.52 -24.54
N SER A 165 -5.54 19.27 -24.86
CA SER A 165 -4.43 19.53 -23.95
C SER A 165 -4.48 21.01 -23.63
N LYS A 166 -4.66 21.36 -22.35
CA LYS A 166 -4.50 22.74 -21.89
C LYS A 166 -3.05 23.23 -21.98
N ASN A 167 -2.10 22.37 -22.38
CA ASN A 167 -0.72 22.76 -22.59
C ASN A 167 -0.32 22.58 -24.05
N THR A 168 -0.03 23.69 -24.73
CA THR A 168 0.46 23.71 -26.13
C THR A 168 1.92 23.27 -26.28
N ALA A 169 2.57 22.91 -25.17
CA ALA A 169 3.95 22.42 -25.15
C ALA A 169 3.97 20.90 -24.90
N THR A 170 4.81 20.23 -25.67
CA THR A 170 5.21 18.82 -25.65
C THR A 170 5.95 18.45 -24.36
N TYR A 171 6.79 19.34 -23.83
CA TYR A 171 7.67 19.04 -22.68
C TYR A 171 7.07 19.43 -21.32
N SER A 172 7.36 18.61 -20.30
CA SER A 172 6.82 18.81 -18.95
C SER A 172 7.35 20.08 -18.30
N GLY A 173 6.43 20.92 -17.81
CA GLY A 173 6.77 22.18 -17.16
C GLY A 173 7.19 23.30 -18.13
N VAL A 174 7.05 23.09 -19.44
CA VAL A 174 7.24 24.12 -20.48
C VAL A 174 5.89 24.67 -20.93
N TYR A 175 5.85 25.95 -21.23
CA TYR A 175 4.63 26.68 -21.62
C TYR A 175 4.95 27.69 -22.72
N LYS A 176 4.11 27.76 -23.76
CA LYS A 176 4.23 28.80 -24.80
C LYS A 176 3.67 30.13 -24.29
N LYS A 177 4.44 31.21 -24.38
CA LYS A 177 4.02 32.59 -24.07
C LYS A 177 4.46 33.52 -25.19
N GLY A 178 3.52 33.89 -26.07
CA GLY A 178 3.83 34.65 -27.28
C GLY A 178 4.73 33.86 -28.23
N SER A 179 5.87 34.46 -28.61
CA SER A 179 6.89 33.84 -29.47
C SER A 179 7.94 33.01 -28.71
N LYS A 180 7.82 32.88 -27.39
CA LYS A 180 8.81 32.20 -26.54
C LYS A 180 8.18 31.03 -25.76
N TYR A 181 9.04 30.13 -25.29
CA TYR A 181 8.72 29.05 -24.38
C TYR A 181 9.34 29.32 -23.01
N ILE A 182 8.56 29.11 -21.97
CA ILE A 182 8.95 29.35 -20.57
C ILE A 182 8.93 28.02 -19.84
N ALA A 183 10.06 27.65 -19.25
CA ALA A 183 10.16 26.51 -18.35
C ALA A 183 9.94 26.96 -16.90
N LYS A 184 9.01 26.31 -16.21
CA LYS A 184 8.71 26.54 -14.79
C LYS A 184 8.91 25.28 -13.97
N LEU A 185 9.35 25.48 -12.73
CA LEU A 185 9.55 24.42 -11.75
C LEU A 185 9.03 24.88 -10.38
N ARG A 186 8.64 23.93 -9.53
CA ARG A 186 8.32 24.21 -8.12
C ARG A 186 9.55 23.97 -7.26
N PHE A 187 10.00 24.98 -6.54
CA PHE A 187 11.16 24.93 -5.65
C PHE A 187 10.80 25.64 -4.34
N GLY A 188 11.09 25.01 -3.19
CA GLY A 188 10.72 25.57 -1.87
C GLY A 188 9.23 25.89 -1.71
N GLY A 189 8.34 25.14 -2.37
CA GLY A 189 6.88 25.37 -2.35
C GLY A 189 6.37 26.45 -3.32
N LYS A 190 7.24 27.31 -3.84
CA LYS A 190 6.92 28.37 -4.82
C LYS A 190 7.17 27.91 -6.25
N GLN A 191 6.43 28.47 -7.21
CA GLN A 191 6.67 28.23 -8.64
C GLN A 191 7.65 29.29 -9.15
N ILE A 192 8.79 28.85 -9.66
CA ILE A 192 9.83 29.69 -10.24
C ILE A 192 9.89 29.47 -11.75
N THR A 193 10.23 30.53 -12.49
CA THR A 193 10.64 30.42 -13.89
C THR A 193 12.11 30.06 -13.91
N VAL A 194 12.43 28.93 -14.53
CA VAL A 194 13.79 28.38 -14.59
C VAL A 194 14.51 28.85 -15.85
N ALA A 195 13.78 28.91 -16.98
CA ALA A 195 14.34 29.34 -18.25
C ALA A 195 13.26 29.94 -19.15
N THR A 196 13.69 30.79 -20.09
CA THR A 196 12.87 31.28 -21.20
C THR A 196 13.70 31.19 -22.48
N SER A 197 13.20 30.51 -23.51
CA SER A 197 13.88 30.33 -24.79
C SER A 197 12.92 30.55 -25.98
N ALA A 198 13.45 30.79 -27.17
CA ALA A 198 12.69 30.77 -28.42
C ALA A 198 12.32 29.34 -28.89
N SER A 199 13.09 28.34 -28.47
CA SER A 199 12.89 26.92 -28.77
C SER A 199 12.24 26.19 -27.60
N GLU A 200 11.31 25.31 -27.92
CA GLU A 200 10.65 24.47 -26.90
C GLU A 200 11.61 23.46 -26.28
N ILE A 201 12.48 22.87 -27.11
CA ILE A 201 13.47 21.86 -26.71
C ILE A 201 14.49 22.49 -25.75
N GLU A 202 15.02 23.65 -26.11
CA GLU A 202 16.02 24.35 -25.31
C GLU A 202 15.45 24.76 -23.93
N ALA A 203 14.20 25.24 -23.88
CA ALA A 203 13.53 25.51 -22.60
C ALA A 203 13.40 24.23 -21.73
N ALA A 204 13.13 23.08 -22.35
CA ALA A 204 13.04 21.80 -21.66
C ALA A 204 14.41 21.27 -21.19
N GLU A 205 15.48 21.49 -21.94
CA GLU A 205 16.85 21.12 -21.59
C GLU A 205 17.36 21.93 -20.40
N LEU A 206 17.18 23.26 -20.42
CA LEU A 206 17.57 24.15 -19.32
C LEU A 206 16.80 23.83 -18.02
N ARG A 207 15.54 23.38 -18.14
CA ARG A 207 14.76 22.90 -17.00
C ARG A 207 15.39 21.65 -16.38
N ASP A 208 15.80 20.70 -17.21
CA ASP A 208 16.40 19.44 -16.75
C ASP A 208 17.78 19.67 -16.17
N GLU A 209 18.60 20.54 -16.78
CA GLU A 209 19.88 20.97 -16.25
C GLU A 209 19.73 21.56 -14.84
N PHE A 210 18.75 22.45 -14.64
CA PHE A 210 18.45 23.00 -13.32
C PHE A 210 18.06 21.92 -12.30
N ILE A 211 17.27 20.91 -12.70
CA ILE A 211 16.91 19.78 -11.83
C ILE A 211 18.16 19.01 -11.41
N VAL A 212 19.09 18.77 -12.35
CA VAL A 212 20.32 18.01 -12.13
C VAL A 212 21.27 18.76 -11.21
N VAL A 213 21.57 20.03 -11.52
CA VAL A 213 22.44 20.89 -10.72
C VAL A 213 21.94 21.00 -9.28
N ASN A 214 20.63 21.14 -9.09
CA ASN A 214 20.03 21.27 -7.77
C ASN A 214 19.63 19.92 -7.13
N LYS A 215 19.99 18.78 -7.73
CA LYS A 215 19.66 17.41 -7.29
C LYS A 215 18.19 17.20 -6.93
N LEU A 216 17.27 17.77 -7.70
CA LEU A 216 15.83 17.73 -7.41
C LEU A 216 15.19 16.40 -7.84
N THR A 217 14.11 16.00 -7.17
CA THR A 217 13.39 14.74 -7.46
C THR A 217 12.42 14.83 -8.64
N ASN A 218 12.46 15.92 -9.41
CA ASN A 218 11.54 16.15 -10.52
C ASN A 218 11.87 15.22 -11.70
N LYS A 219 10.83 14.80 -12.44
CA LYS A 219 11.01 14.03 -13.68
C LYS A 219 11.71 14.89 -14.74
N LEU A 220 12.78 14.35 -15.32
CA LEU A 220 13.50 14.91 -16.46
C LEU A 220 12.71 14.66 -17.75
N ASN A 221 12.76 15.63 -18.67
CA ASN A 221 12.28 15.51 -20.04
C ASN A 221 13.24 14.65 -20.89
N PHE A 222 14.55 14.75 -20.65
CA PHE A 222 15.63 14.05 -21.37
C PHE A 222 16.51 13.22 -20.42
N PRO A 223 15.97 12.16 -19.78
CA PRO A 223 16.73 11.36 -18.82
C PRO A 223 17.98 10.70 -19.42
N GLY A 224 17.98 10.39 -20.72
CA GLY A 224 19.14 9.81 -21.42
C GLY A 224 20.38 10.72 -21.49
N LYS A 225 20.22 12.04 -21.31
CA LYS A 225 21.33 13.01 -21.27
C LYS A 225 22.08 12.96 -19.92
N TYR A 226 21.44 12.44 -18.88
CA TYR A 226 21.92 12.49 -17.49
C TYR A 226 21.91 11.09 -16.86
N THR A 227 22.59 10.13 -17.50
CA THR A 227 22.61 8.71 -17.09
C THR A 227 23.15 8.47 -15.68
N ASN A 228 24.02 9.35 -15.18
CA ASN A 228 24.61 9.28 -13.84
C ASN A 228 23.88 10.15 -12.80
N PHE A 229 22.73 10.72 -13.13
CA PHE A 229 21.99 11.59 -12.20
C PHE A 229 21.22 10.77 -11.16
N ILE A 230 21.59 10.95 -9.89
CA ILE A 230 20.86 10.41 -8.75
C ILE A 230 20.21 11.60 -8.00
N PRO A 231 18.87 11.74 -8.03
CA PRO A 231 18.19 12.79 -7.29
C PRO A 231 18.47 12.71 -5.80
N SER A 232 18.60 13.87 -5.12
CA SER A 232 18.65 13.88 -3.66
C SER A 232 17.34 13.33 -3.12
N LYS A 233 17.40 12.27 -2.30
CA LYS A 233 16.20 11.76 -1.62
C LYS A 233 15.74 12.85 -0.66
N LYS A 234 14.50 13.33 -0.82
CA LYS A 234 13.89 14.27 0.13
C LYS A 234 14.01 13.71 1.56
N GLU A 235 14.55 14.50 2.46
CA GLU A 235 14.56 14.19 3.89
C GLU A 235 13.12 14.16 4.42
N LYS A 236 12.82 13.11 5.17
CA LYS A 236 11.50 12.83 5.74
C LYS A 236 11.52 12.82 7.25
N THR A 237 12.69 12.58 7.84
CA THR A 237 12.91 12.59 9.29
C THR A 237 13.92 13.67 9.61
N PHE A 238 13.58 14.51 10.58
CA PHE A 238 14.44 15.56 11.09
C PHE A 238 14.86 15.21 12.51
N THR A 239 16.11 15.55 12.83
CA THR A 239 16.76 15.28 14.11
C THR A 239 17.15 16.59 14.78
N GLN A 240 17.17 16.56 16.11
CA GLN A 240 17.70 17.63 16.94
C GLN A 240 18.77 17.02 17.83
N VAL A 241 19.99 17.53 17.76
CA VAL A 241 21.09 17.08 18.63
C VAL A 241 20.72 17.39 20.09
N VAL A 242 20.83 16.37 20.95
CA VAL A 242 20.60 16.50 22.40
C VAL A 242 21.95 16.68 23.11
N ASP A 243 22.91 15.82 22.75
CA ASP A 243 24.30 15.85 23.22
C ASP A 243 25.23 15.30 22.13
N ASN A 244 26.53 15.15 22.43
CA ASN A 244 27.54 14.72 21.47
C ASN A 244 27.35 13.28 20.93
N THR A 245 26.47 12.49 21.55
CA THR A 245 26.27 11.06 21.25
C THR A 245 24.82 10.72 20.88
N THR A 246 23.88 11.59 21.26
CA THR A 246 22.45 11.33 21.18
C THR A 246 21.72 12.45 20.45
N SER A 247 20.81 12.03 19.57
CA SER A 247 19.94 12.93 18.83
C SER A 247 18.48 12.50 18.96
N ARG A 248 17.59 13.48 19.03
CA ARG A 248 16.15 13.28 19.12
C ARG A 248 15.53 13.36 17.74
N ILE A 249 14.72 12.36 17.37
CA ILE A 249 13.88 12.42 16.17
C ILE A 249 12.61 13.24 16.46
N LEU A 250 12.30 14.19 15.58
CA LEU A 250 11.11 15.03 15.65
C LEU A 250 9.91 14.33 15.00
N VAL A 251 9.01 13.76 15.83
CA VAL A 251 7.80 13.06 15.37
C VAL A 251 6.57 13.95 15.52
N THR A 252 5.97 14.36 14.40
CA THR A 252 4.82 15.28 14.39
C THR A 252 3.53 14.70 14.98
N SER A 253 3.35 13.38 14.96
CA SER A 253 2.13 12.73 15.46
C SER A 253 2.05 12.67 16.99
N ARG A 254 3.18 12.80 17.69
CA ARG A 254 3.28 12.75 19.16
C ARG A 254 4.42 13.67 19.62
N PRO A 255 4.21 14.99 19.65
CA PRO A 255 5.27 15.97 19.90
C PRO A 255 5.91 15.82 21.29
N ASP A 256 5.15 15.34 22.28
CA ASP A 256 5.64 15.11 23.64
C ASP A 256 6.49 13.83 23.77
N SER A 257 6.45 12.95 22.78
CA SER A 257 7.27 11.74 22.79
C SER A 257 8.72 12.07 22.47
N ILE A 258 9.63 11.58 23.32
CA ILE A 258 11.07 11.72 23.13
C ILE A 258 11.60 10.43 22.50
N LEU A 259 11.87 10.49 21.20
CA LEU A 259 12.43 9.38 20.42
C LEU A 259 13.92 9.65 20.22
N LEU A 260 14.78 8.82 20.79
CA LEU A 260 16.23 9.01 20.78
C LEU A 260 16.90 8.00 19.84
N ILE A 261 17.97 8.45 19.20
CA ILE A 261 18.91 7.65 18.41
C ILE A 261 20.34 8.11 18.71
N SER A 262 21.32 7.28 18.39
CA SER A 262 22.71 7.72 18.41
C SER A 262 22.96 8.70 17.25
N SER A 263 23.73 9.76 17.48
CA SER A 263 23.97 10.81 16.47
C SER A 263 24.61 10.27 15.18
N ILE A 264 25.35 9.15 15.26
CA ILE A 264 25.90 8.45 14.10
C ILE A 264 24.82 7.89 13.15
N ASP A 265 23.60 7.64 13.63
CA ASP A 265 22.52 7.04 12.86
C ASP A 265 21.61 8.08 12.18
N GLU A 266 21.85 9.38 12.34
CA GLU A 266 21.05 10.46 11.74
C GLU A 266 20.97 10.36 10.21
N GLU A 267 22.13 10.21 9.57
CA GLU A 267 22.25 10.04 8.11
C GLU A 267 21.50 8.80 7.61
N LYS A 268 21.43 7.76 8.44
CA LYS A 268 20.76 6.50 8.10
C LYS A 268 19.24 6.67 8.08
N VAL A 269 18.69 7.44 9.02
CA VAL A 269 17.23 7.56 9.21
C VAL A 269 16.60 8.68 8.40
N LYS A 270 17.36 9.71 7.98
CA LYS A 270 16.81 10.95 7.41
C LYS A 270 15.91 10.78 6.19
N HIS A 271 16.14 9.75 5.37
CA HIS A 271 15.34 9.49 4.15
C HIS A 271 14.11 8.59 4.37
N GLY A 272 14.03 7.91 5.51
CA GLY A 272 12.84 7.17 5.93
C GLY A 272 11.90 8.05 6.73
N LYS A 273 10.61 7.71 6.78
CA LYS A 273 9.63 8.39 7.64
C LYS A 273 9.57 7.69 8.99
N CYS A 274 10.16 8.27 10.03
CA CYS A 274 10.06 7.74 11.39
C CYS A 274 8.70 8.06 12.02
N TYR A 275 8.16 7.13 12.80
CA TYR A 275 6.88 7.26 13.50
C TYR A 275 6.80 6.30 14.69
N ILE A 276 5.82 6.50 15.57
CA ILE A 276 5.55 5.63 16.71
C ILE A 276 4.32 4.78 16.38
N SER A 277 4.43 3.46 16.47
CA SER A 277 3.34 2.53 16.22
C SER A 277 2.33 2.49 17.38
N SER A 278 1.17 1.87 17.14
CA SER A 278 0.10 1.73 18.15
C SER A 278 0.55 0.96 19.39
N ASP A 279 1.47 0.01 19.24
CA ASP A 279 2.11 -0.74 20.33
C ASP A 279 3.27 0.02 21.01
N GLY A 280 3.50 1.29 20.68
CA GLY A 280 4.43 2.17 21.37
C GLY A 280 5.90 2.06 20.97
N TYR A 281 6.25 1.28 19.94
CA TYR A 281 7.62 1.22 19.43
C TYR A 281 7.90 2.27 18.35
N ALA A 282 9.16 2.70 18.29
CA ALA A 282 9.65 3.48 17.16
C ALA A 282 9.77 2.60 15.90
N CYS A 283 9.30 3.13 14.76
CA CYS A 283 9.32 2.49 13.45
C CYS A 283 9.80 3.48 12.38
N ILE A 284 10.31 2.94 11.28
CA ILE A 284 10.69 3.70 10.08
C ILE A 284 10.00 3.11 8.85
N TYR A 285 9.40 3.98 8.04
CA TYR A 285 8.87 3.63 6.73
C TYR A 285 9.86 4.05 5.63
N ILE A 286 10.49 3.07 5.00
CA ILE A 286 11.49 3.26 3.95
C ILE A 286 11.32 2.16 2.91
N ASP A 287 11.52 2.49 1.62
CA ASP A 287 11.40 1.55 0.49
C ASP A 287 10.13 0.69 0.50
N LYS A 288 8.99 1.32 0.82
CA LYS A 288 7.64 0.70 0.92
C LYS A 288 7.50 -0.37 2.00
N LYS A 289 8.43 -0.43 2.96
CA LYS A 289 8.40 -1.36 4.09
C LYS A 289 8.33 -0.61 5.41
N HIS A 290 7.63 -1.21 6.37
CA HIS A 290 7.60 -0.76 7.75
C HIS A 290 8.58 -1.61 8.56
N ILE A 291 9.58 -0.98 9.16
CA ILE A 291 10.65 -1.65 9.90
C ILE A 291 10.70 -1.06 11.30
N ARG A 292 10.92 -1.89 12.33
CA ARG A 292 11.22 -1.38 13.67
C ARG A 292 12.50 -0.54 13.62
N LEU A 293 12.49 0.62 14.27
CA LEU A 293 13.64 1.52 14.21
C LEU A 293 14.90 0.87 14.80
N SER A 294 14.76 0.14 15.90
CA SER A 294 15.86 -0.63 16.52
C SER A 294 16.51 -1.63 15.54
N ARG A 295 15.70 -2.34 14.75
CA ARG A 295 16.19 -3.29 13.73
C ARG A 295 16.90 -2.59 12.59
N PHE A 296 16.36 -1.46 12.16
CA PHE A 296 16.95 -0.66 11.09
C PHE A 296 18.29 -0.06 11.50
N ILE A 297 18.42 0.41 12.74
CA ILE A 297 19.68 0.95 13.27
C ILE A 297 20.77 -0.12 13.32
N LEU A 298 20.44 -1.33 13.77
CA LEU A 298 21.40 -2.45 13.88
C LEU A 298 21.62 -3.26 12.60
N ASP A 299 20.97 -2.90 11.48
CA ASP A 299 21.03 -3.66 10.20
C ASP A 299 20.57 -5.13 10.32
N ILE A 300 19.62 -5.40 11.20
CA ILE A 300 19.12 -6.76 11.45
C ILE A 300 17.87 -7.04 10.62
N SER A 301 18.05 -7.78 9.52
CA SER A 301 16.97 -8.21 8.63
C SER A 301 16.26 -9.48 9.08
N ASP A 302 16.94 -10.40 9.78
CA ASP A 302 16.40 -11.69 10.21
C ASP A 302 15.30 -11.54 11.27
N PRO A 303 14.03 -11.85 10.97
CA PRO A 303 12.91 -11.68 11.90
C PRO A 303 13.02 -12.51 13.18
N ASN A 304 13.85 -13.55 13.21
CA ASN A 304 14.03 -14.41 14.39
C ASN A 304 14.97 -13.82 15.43
N VAL A 305 15.76 -12.81 15.06
CA VAL A 305 16.64 -12.10 15.99
C VAL A 305 15.81 -11.07 16.76
N PHE A 306 15.75 -11.23 18.09
CA PHE A 306 15.09 -10.25 18.95
C PHE A 306 16.07 -9.14 19.34
N ILE A 307 15.56 -7.93 19.48
CA ILE A 307 16.31 -6.77 19.96
C ILE A 307 15.61 -6.27 21.21
N ASP A 308 16.35 -6.22 22.30
CA ASP A 308 15.89 -5.73 23.59
C ASP A 308 16.38 -4.29 23.80
N HIS A 309 15.54 -3.49 24.46
CA HIS A 309 15.85 -2.13 24.90
C HIS A 309 16.30 -2.22 26.34
N ILE A 310 17.58 -2.01 26.63
CA ILE A 310 18.20 -2.23 27.96
C ILE A 310 17.46 -1.45 29.05
N ASP A 311 17.11 -0.20 28.78
CA ASP A 311 16.34 0.64 29.71
C ASP A 311 14.83 0.27 29.79
N GLY A 312 14.31 -0.52 28.85
CA GLY A 312 12.88 -0.85 28.71
C GLY A 312 12.05 0.23 28.00
N ASN A 313 12.67 1.33 27.57
CA ASN A 313 12.05 2.41 26.83
C ASN A 313 12.13 2.15 25.32
N ARG A 314 10.97 1.81 24.74
CA ARG A 314 10.80 1.49 23.31
C ARG A 314 11.14 2.66 22.36
N LEU A 315 11.26 3.87 22.89
CA LEU A 315 11.59 5.08 22.14
C LEU A 315 13.07 5.46 22.23
N ASN A 316 13.83 4.88 23.16
CA ASN A 316 15.28 5.06 23.24
C ASN A 316 16.00 4.06 22.34
N ASN A 317 16.24 4.42 21.08
CA ASN A 317 16.86 3.55 20.09
C ASN A 317 18.35 3.88 19.87
N CYS A 318 19.00 4.51 20.85
CA CYS A 318 20.46 4.65 20.86
C CYS A 318 21.12 3.28 20.82
N ARG A 319 22.20 3.12 20.05
CA ARG A 319 22.90 1.83 19.91
C ARG A 319 23.35 1.26 21.26
N SER A 320 23.82 2.11 22.17
CA SER A 320 24.21 1.74 23.54
C SER A 320 23.05 1.20 24.38
N ASN A 321 21.80 1.47 24.00
CA ASN A 321 20.59 1.00 24.68
C ASN A 321 19.97 -0.23 23.99
N LEU A 322 20.52 -0.70 22.87
CA LEU A 322 19.99 -1.84 22.14
C LEU A 322 20.94 -3.04 22.28
N ARG A 323 20.37 -4.23 22.48
CA ARG A 323 21.14 -5.49 22.48
C ARG A 323 20.39 -6.61 21.76
N ILE A 324 21.14 -7.50 21.11
CA ILE A 324 20.59 -8.74 20.55
C ILE A 324 20.15 -9.63 21.71
N SER A 325 18.97 -10.23 21.62
CA SER A 325 18.41 -11.09 22.65
C SER A 325 17.58 -12.23 22.04
N ASN A 326 17.11 -13.14 22.89
CA ASN A 326 16.03 -14.07 22.58
C ASN A 326 14.80 -13.82 23.47
N CYS A 327 13.70 -14.53 23.18
CA CYS A 327 12.43 -14.36 23.90
C CYS A 327 12.53 -14.64 25.41
N LYS A 328 13.39 -15.57 25.86
CA LYS A 328 13.57 -15.92 27.28
C LYS A 328 14.37 -14.86 28.02
N GLU A 329 15.45 -14.37 27.42
CA GLU A 329 16.28 -13.30 27.96
C GLU A 329 15.54 -11.96 28.02
N ASN A 330 14.85 -11.58 26.94
CA ASN A 330 14.03 -10.37 26.91
C ASN A 330 12.94 -10.40 28.01
N ALA A 331 12.43 -11.58 28.36
CA ALA A 331 11.49 -11.73 29.48
C ALA A 331 12.11 -11.48 30.87
N LYS A 332 13.44 -11.51 31.00
CA LYS A 332 14.16 -11.12 32.23
C LYS A 332 14.26 -9.60 32.38
N ASN A 333 14.15 -8.85 31.28
CA ASN A 333 14.13 -7.39 31.26
C ASN A 333 12.71 -6.81 31.46
N LYS A 334 11.94 -7.37 32.41
CA LYS A 334 10.58 -6.90 32.70
C LYS A 334 10.58 -5.86 33.81
N LEU A 335 9.72 -4.85 33.67
CA LEU A 335 9.43 -3.89 34.73
C LEU A 335 8.69 -4.55 35.90
N LYS A 336 8.87 -4.00 37.09
CA LYS A 336 8.11 -4.41 38.28
C LYS A 336 6.61 -4.20 38.05
N LYS A 337 5.80 -5.18 38.45
CA LYS A 337 4.34 -5.06 38.44
C LYS A 337 3.87 -4.06 39.50
N ALA A 338 2.87 -3.23 39.17
CA ALA A 338 2.24 -2.33 40.13
C ALA A 338 1.60 -3.09 41.32
N ASN A 339 1.36 -2.38 42.42
CA ASN A 339 0.70 -2.88 43.64
C ASN A 339 1.40 -4.09 44.29
N CYS A 340 2.74 -4.11 44.25
CA CYS A 340 3.54 -5.07 45.00
C CYS A 340 3.96 -4.47 46.36
N SER A 341 4.37 -5.33 47.29
CA SER A 341 4.89 -4.90 48.62
C SER A 341 6.19 -4.10 48.55
N SER A 342 6.88 -4.13 47.40
CA SER A 342 8.15 -3.45 47.16
C SER A 342 8.12 -2.77 45.80
N LYS A 343 8.81 -1.63 45.68
CA LYS A 343 9.07 -0.94 44.42
C LYS A 343 10.15 -1.64 43.57
N PHE A 344 10.99 -2.48 44.18
CA PHE A 344 12.11 -3.15 43.53
C PHE A 344 11.80 -4.58 43.08
N ILE A 345 12.39 -4.99 41.94
CA ILE A 345 12.25 -6.34 41.40
C ILE A 345 13.01 -7.33 42.29
N GLY A 346 12.41 -8.50 42.55
CA GLY A 346 12.99 -9.55 43.39
C GLY A 346 13.01 -9.26 44.90
N VAL A 347 12.43 -8.13 45.32
CA VAL A 347 12.27 -7.77 46.74
C VAL A 347 10.81 -7.91 47.17
N SER A 348 10.60 -8.45 48.36
CA SER A 348 9.29 -8.63 49.00
C SER A 348 9.38 -8.45 50.52
N PHE A 349 8.32 -7.91 51.13
CA PHE A 349 8.28 -7.75 52.58
C PHE A 349 7.83 -9.06 53.25
N ASP A 350 8.67 -9.61 54.12
CA ASP A 350 8.32 -10.77 54.94
C ASP A 350 7.74 -10.32 56.29
N LYS A 351 6.43 -10.51 56.43
CA LYS A 351 5.69 -10.13 57.65
C LYS A 351 6.11 -10.93 58.88
N ARG A 352 6.64 -12.15 58.71
CA ARG A 352 7.02 -13.00 59.84
C ARG A 352 8.31 -12.52 60.51
N SER A 353 9.32 -12.16 59.71
CA SER A 353 10.59 -11.63 60.21
C SER A 353 10.63 -10.11 60.33
N ASN A 354 9.59 -9.42 59.84
CA ASN A 354 9.52 -7.95 59.73
C ASN A 354 10.73 -7.37 58.96
N LYS A 355 11.15 -8.07 57.90
CA LYS A 355 12.35 -7.75 57.09
C LYS A 355 12.06 -7.86 55.60
N TRP A 356 12.93 -7.25 54.80
CA TRP A 356 12.89 -7.29 53.35
C TRP A 356 13.64 -8.51 52.82
N LEU A 357 12.92 -9.43 52.19
CA LEU A 357 13.49 -10.60 51.54
C LEU A 357 13.98 -10.22 50.13
N SER A 358 15.24 -10.52 49.85
CA SER A 358 15.81 -10.48 48.50
C SER A 358 15.84 -11.89 47.90
N SER A 359 15.29 -12.05 46.70
CA SER A 359 15.31 -13.34 46.01
C SER A 359 15.31 -13.19 44.48
N ILE A 360 15.82 -14.21 43.81
CA ILE A 360 15.85 -14.29 42.35
C ILE A 360 15.49 -15.70 41.91
N GLN A 361 14.69 -15.80 40.84
CA GLN A 361 14.36 -17.08 40.22
C GLN A 361 15.17 -17.25 38.94
N ARG A 362 15.77 -18.44 38.78
CA ARG A 362 16.53 -18.82 37.59
C ARG A 362 16.37 -20.32 37.35
N ASP A 363 16.11 -20.71 36.10
CA ASP A 363 16.02 -22.11 35.66
C ASP A 363 15.08 -22.96 36.54
N GLY A 364 13.94 -22.37 36.94
CA GLY A 364 12.95 -23.00 37.81
C GLY A 364 13.30 -22.99 39.31
N LYS A 365 14.54 -22.67 39.69
CA LYS A 365 14.98 -22.60 41.08
C LYS A 365 14.91 -21.19 41.64
N LYS A 366 14.45 -21.06 42.89
CA LYS A 366 14.46 -19.81 43.65
C LYS A 366 15.72 -19.74 44.53
N TYR A 367 16.48 -18.67 44.38
CA TYR A 367 17.63 -18.33 45.20
C TYR A 367 17.23 -17.23 46.19
N ASN A 368 17.33 -17.52 47.49
CA ASN A 368 17.10 -16.54 48.55
C ASN A 368 18.44 -15.88 48.87
N LEU A 369 18.54 -14.57 48.68
CA LEU A 369 19.77 -13.79 48.82
C LEU A 369 19.93 -13.19 50.22
N GLY A 370 18.89 -13.25 51.04
CA GLY A 370 18.92 -12.83 52.45
C GLY A 370 17.70 -12.02 52.87
N LEU A 371 17.64 -11.72 54.17
CA LEU A 371 16.67 -10.83 54.81
C LEU A 371 17.40 -9.57 55.28
N PHE A 372 16.88 -8.41 54.91
CA PHE A 372 17.50 -7.10 55.15
C PHE A 372 16.56 -6.20 55.93
N SER A 373 17.12 -5.25 56.69
CA SER A 373 16.33 -4.24 57.41
C SER A 373 15.77 -3.17 56.47
N SER A 374 16.46 -2.93 55.34
CA SER A 374 16.08 -1.93 54.34
C SER A 374 15.69 -2.55 53.00
N GLU A 375 14.69 -1.95 52.36
CA GLU A 375 14.22 -2.33 51.02
C GLU A 375 15.30 -2.11 49.95
N ASP A 376 16.01 -0.98 50.05
CA ASP A 376 17.10 -0.59 49.14
C ASP A 376 18.31 -1.53 49.27
N GLU A 377 18.62 -1.98 50.49
CA GLU A 377 19.71 -2.93 50.72
C GLU A 377 19.40 -4.29 50.07
N ALA A 378 18.18 -4.80 50.27
CA ALA A 378 17.72 -6.03 49.61
C ALA A 378 17.81 -5.95 48.07
N ALA A 379 17.48 -4.79 47.50
CA ALA A 379 17.53 -4.55 46.07
C ALA A 379 18.99 -4.46 45.55
N LYS A 380 19.88 -3.76 46.26
CA LYS A 380 21.32 -3.70 45.92
C LYS A 380 21.97 -5.07 45.99
N THR A 381 21.64 -5.89 46.99
CA THR A 381 22.15 -7.26 47.09
C THR A 381 21.73 -8.10 45.89
N ARG A 382 20.48 -7.97 45.43
CA ARG A 382 20.03 -8.66 44.21
C ARG A 382 20.85 -8.24 42.99
N ASP A 383 20.99 -6.94 42.78
CA ASP A 383 21.71 -6.41 41.62
C ASP A 383 23.19 -6.78 41.64
N GLY A 384 23.84 -6.71 42.80
CA GLY A 384 25.22 -7.16 42.99
C GLY A 384 25.39 -8.66 42.74
N TRP A 385 24.44 -9.48 43.21
CA TRP A 385 24.45 -10.92 42.94
C TRP A 385 24.30 -11.22 41.44
N ILE A 386 23.43 -10.50 40.72
CA ILE A 386 23.30 -10.61 39.26
C ILE A 386 24.61 -10.24 38.57
N LYS A 387 25.20 -9.08 38.90
CA LYS A 387 26.46 -8.62 38.30
C LYS A 387 27.62 -9.59 38.53
N THR A 388 27.66 -10.24 39.70
CA THR A 388 28.74 -11.17 40.07
C THR A 388 28.58 -12.53 39.39
N ASN A 389 27.37 -13.08 39.40
CA ASN A 389 27.14 -14.46 38.92
C ASN A 389 26.73 -14.53 37.44
N TYR A 390 26.16 -13.46 36.90
CA TYR A 390 25.57 -13.40 35.56
C TYR A 390 25.74 -12.01 34.90
N PRO A 391 26.99 -11.54 34.70
CA PRO A 391 27.28 -10.20 34.21
C PRO A 391 26.68 -9.91 32.81
N ASP A 392 26.60 -10.92 31.94
CA ASP A 392 26.12 -10.78 30.57
C ASP A 392 24.62 -11.06 30.39
N ASP A 393 23.90 -11.33 31.47
CA ASP A 393 22.48 -11.71 31.40
C ASP A 393 21.55 -10.48 31.36
N HIS A 394 20.35 -10.67 30.84
CA HIS A 394 19.43 -9.59 30.48
C HIS A 394 18.51 -9.16 31.62
N TYR A 395 18.88 -9.46 32.87
CA TYR A 395 18.08 -9.09 34.02
C TYR A 395 17.94 -7.57 34.16
N LYS A 396 16.71 -7.11 34.42
CA LYS A 396 16.49 -5.73 34.85
C LYS A 396 17.12 -5.52 36.23
N LEU A 397 18.08 -4.59 36.29
CA LEU A 397 18.65 -4.07 37.52
C LEU A 397 17.73 -2.98 38.09
N ASN A 398 17.74 -2.84 39.41
CA ASN A 398 17.02 -1.80 40.14
C ASN A 398 17.81 -0.48 40.18
N PHE A 399 19.16 -0.55 40.13
CA PHE A 399 20.08 0.59 40.19
C PHE A 399 21.02 0.67 38.99
#